data_AF-A0A6S6RV41-F1
#
_entry.id   AF-A0A6S6RV41-F1
#
_cell.length_a   1.000
_cell.length_b   1.000
_cell.length_c   1.000
_cell.angle_alpha   90.00
_cell.angle_beta   90.00
_cell.angle_gamma   90.00
#
_symmetry.space_group_name_H-M   'P 1'
#
loop_
_entity.id
_entity.type
_entity.pdbx_description
1 polymer ?
#
loop_
_entity_poly.entity_id
_entity_poly.type
_entity_poly.pdbx_seq_one_letter_code
_entity_poly.pdbx_strand_id
1 'polypeptide(L)' 'MKNNPKDVRFEDLKKLLISYGYEAHNSGGSHWVFRKEGCHDEVVPCKKPVKAYYVIRALKLLGEYDEEK' A
#
# COMPACT_ATOMS: atom_id res chain seq x y z
N MET A 1 -6.05 -0.36 -19.66
CA MET A 1 -4.80 -1.04 -19.25
C MET A 1 -5.09 -1.81 -17.97
N LYS A 2 -4.54 -3.02 -17.87
CA LYS A 2 -4.97 -4.15 -17.05
C LYS A 2 -4.97 -3.86 -15.54
N ASN A 3 -6.17 -3.84 -14.93
CA ASN A 3 -6.39 -3.98 -13.48
C ASN A 3 -6.01 -5.40 -13.01
N ASN A 4 -4.73 -5.77 -13.07
CA ASN A 4 -4.26 -6.99 -12.45
C ASN A 4 -3.63 -6.62 -11.10
N PRO A 5 -4.35 -6.72 -9.96
CA PRO A 5 -3.81 -6.40 -8.64
C PRO A 5 -2.61 -7.29 -8.26
N LYS A 6 -2.31 -8.33 -9.04
CA LYS A 6 -1.17 -9.24 -8.86
C LYS A 6 0.18 -8.67 -9.35
N ASP A 7 0.18 -7.56 -10.09
CA ASP A 7 1.41 -6.97 -10.68
C ASP A 7 1.56 -5.48 -10.32
N VAL A 8 1.22 -5.12 -9.08
CA VAL A 8 1.44 -3.77 -8.59
C VAL A 8 2.89 -3.64 -8.14
N ARG A 9 3.60 -2.66 -8.69
CA ARG A 9 4.95 -2.33 -8.23
C ARG A 9 4.84 -1.63 -6.88
N PHE A 10 5.80 -1.92 -6.01
CA PHE A 10 5.92 -1.24 -4.72
C PHE A 10 5.95 0.28 -4.85
N GLU A 11 6.60 0.82 -5.89
CA GLU A 11 6.67 2.26 -6.13
C GLU A 11 5.30 2.88 -6.43
N ASP A 12 4.43 2.18 -7.17
CA ASP A 12 3.09 2.68 -7.48
C ASP A 12 2.22 2.68 -6.22
N LEU A 13 2.27 1.60 -5.43
CA LEU A 13 1.58 1.54 -4.13
C LEU A 13 2.11 2.59 -3.15
N LYS A 14 3.42 2.80 -3.11
CA LYS A 14 4.06 3.81 -2.27
C LYS A 14 3.57 5.21 -2.66
N LYS A 15 3.57 5.54 -3.96
CA LYS A 15 3.07 6.83 -4.46
C LYS A 15 1.60 7.05 -4.11
N LEU A 16 0.78 6.01 -4.25
CA LEU A 16 -0.63 6.04 -3.87
C LEU A 16 -0.76 6.38 -2.38
N LEU A 17 -0.14 5.58 -1.50
CA LEU A 17 -0.20 5.81 -0.05
C LEU A 17 0.28 7.22 0.34
N ILE A 18 1.38 7.69 -0.23
CA ILE A 18 1.88 9.06 0.00
C ILE A 18 0.89 10.12 -0.48
N SER A 19 0.27 9.93 -1.65
CA SER A 19 -0.76 10.85 -2.17
C SER A 19 -1.97 10.96 -1.24
N TYR A 20 -2.25 9.94 -0.43
CA TYR A 20 -3.31 9.95 0.57
C TYR A 20 -2.86 10.42 1.96
N GLY A 21 -1.61 10.87 2.10
CA GLY A 21 -1.06 11.43 3.33
C GLY A 21 -0.33 10.44 4.24
N TYR A 22 0.07 9.27 3.73
CA TYR A 22 0.96 8.37 4.47
C TYR A 22 2.43 8.75 4.26
N GLU A 23 3.19 8.73 5.34
CA GLU A 23 4.63 8.88 5.35
C GLU A 23 5.31 7.51 5.30
N ALA A 24 6.23 7.34 4.35
CA ALA A 24 6.92 6.08 4.12
C ALA A 24 8.29 6.07 4.83
N HIS A 25 8.42 5.25 5.86
CA HIS A 25 9.65 5.04 6.63
C HIS A 25 10.29 3.69 6.30
N ASN A 26 11.61 3.66 6.22
CA ASN A 26 12.38 2.43 6.03
C ASN A 26 13.69 2.53 6.84
N SER A 27 14.04 1.46 7.56
CA SER A 27 15.22 1.36 8.41
C SER A 27 16.41 0.60 7.77
N GLY A 28 16.41 0.44 6.44
CA GLY A 28 17.41 -0.29 5.66
C GLY A 28 16.99 -1.70 5.21
N GLY A 29 15.72 -2.07 5.38
CA GLY A 29 15.21 -3.42 5.13
C GLY A 29 14.28 -3.55 3.92
N SER A 30 13.81 -4.78 3.68
CA SER A 30 12.80 -5.07 2.67
C SER A 30 11.40 -4.61 3.06
N HIS A 31 11.18 -4.23 4.32
CA HIS A 31 9.89 -3.76 4.83
C HIS A 31 9.88 -2.24 4.95
N TRP A 32 8.80 -1.64 4.48
CA TRP A 32 8.51 -0.22 4.64
C TRP A 32 7.33 -0.07 5.58
N VAL A 33 7.39 0.92 6.46
CA VAL A 33 6.32 1.29 7.38
C VAL A 33 5.69 2.58 6.85
N PHE A 34 4.38 2.54 6.63
CA PHE A 34 3.58 3.68 6.20
C PHE A 34 2.80 4.18 7.40
N ARG A 35 3.05 5.43 7.81
CA ARG A 35 2.39 6.06 8.95
C ARG A 35 1.53 7.21 8.50
N LYS A 36 0.36 7.38 9.08
CA LYS A 36 -0.49 8.55 8.84
C LYS A 36 -1.09 8.98 10.16
N GLU A 37 -1.04 10.27 10.45
CA GLU A 37 -1.58 10.80 11.69
C GLU A 37 -3.08 10.44 11.83
N GLY A 38 -3.45 9.85 12.96
CA GLY A 38 -4.81 9.37 13.23
C GLY A 38 -5.22 8.09 12.48
N CYS A 39 -4.29 7.40 11.81
CA CYS A 39 -4.53 6.11 11.14
C CYS A 39 -3.56 5.03 11.68
N HIS A 40 -3.91 3.75 11.46
CA HIS A 40 -3.00 2.65 11.79
C HIS A 40 -1.75 2.63 10.89
N ASP A 41 -0.62 2.27 11.50
CA ASP A 41 0.64 2.02 10.82
C ASP A 41 0.53 0.78 9.92
N GLU A 42 1.03 0.90 8.70
CA GLU A 42 0.89 -0.11 7.65
C GLU A 42 2.26 -0.60 7.17
N VAL A 43 2.55 -1.89 7.37
CA VAL A 43 3.84 -2.48 6.95
C VAL A 43 3.68 -3.20 5.62
N VAL A 44 4.45 -2.77 4.62
CA VAL A 44 4.44 -3.31 3.25
C VAL A 44 5.85 -3.75 2.84
N PRO A 45 6.04 -5.01 2.40
CA PRO A 45 7.30 -5.46 1.85
C PRO A 45 7.53 -4.94 0.42
N CYS A 46 8.75 -4.52 0.13
CA CYS A 46 9.23 -4.05 -1.18
C CYS A 46 9.53 -5.20 -2.17
N LYS A 47 9.45 -6.47 -1.72
CA LYS A 47 9.70 -7.64 -2.57
C LYS A 47 8.69 -7.66 -3.74
N LYS A 48 9.21 -7.76 -4.97
CA LYS A 48 8.40 -7.82 -6.19
C LYS A 48 7.96 -9.26 -6.48
N PRO A 49 6.73 -9.49 -6.96
CA PRO A 49 5.62 -8.52 -7.01
C PRO A 49 5.06 -8.26 -5.59
N VAL A 50 4.57 -7.04 -5.35
CA VAL A 50 3.85 -6.76 -4.10
C VAL A 50 2.57 -7.59 -4.12
N LYS A 51 2.31 -8.32 -3.03
CA LYS A 51 1.09 -9.12 -2.95
C LYS A 51 -0.14 -8.21 -3.08
N ALA A 52 -1.07 -8.59 -3.93
CA ALA A 52 -2.37 -7.93 -4.14
C ALA A 52 -3.08 -7.57 -2.82
N TYR A 53 -2.92 -8.43 -1.81
CA TYR A 53 -3.39 -8.22 -0.45
C TYR A 53 -3.02 -6.84 0.12
N TYR A 54 -1.78 -6.36 -0.06
CA TYR A 54 -1.36 -5.05 0.46
C TYR A 54 -2.00 -3.89 -0.29
N VAL A 55 -2.29 -4.08 -1.58
CA VAL A 55 -2.98 -3.08 -2.41
C VAL A 55 -4.44 -2.98 -1.97
N ILE A 56 -5.12 -4.12 -1.81
CA ILE A 56 -6.50 -4.18 -1.34
C ILE A 56 -6.60 -3.60 0.07
N ARG A 57 -5.69 -3.95 0.97
CA ARG A 57 -5.66 -3.41 2.34
C ARG A 57 -5.47 -1.88 2.34
N ALA A 58 -4.57 -1.36 1.52
CA ALA A 58 -4.41 0.07 1.33
C ALA A 58 -5.70 0.72 0.83
N LEU A 59 -6.34 0.19 -0.22
CA LEU A 59 -7.59 0.75 -0.74
C LEU A 59 -8.75 0.68 0.26
N LYS A 60 -8.84 -0.40 1.07
CA LYS A 60 -9.82 -0.53 2.17
C LYS A 60 -9.64 0.56 3.22
N LEU A 61 -8.40 0.86 3.62
CA LEU A 61 -8.11 1.94 4.57
C LEU A 61 -8.51 3.31 4.04
N LEU A 62 -8.52 3.47 2.72
CA LEU A 62 -8.94 4.70 2.05
C LEU A 62 -10.47 4.79 1.89
N GLY A 63 -11.22 3.73 2.20
CA GLY A 63 -12.66 3.65 1.95
C GLY A 63 -13.03 3.53 0.46
N GLU A 64 -12.03 3.31 -0.41
CA GLU A 64 -12.20 3.21 -1.87
C GLU A 64 -12.46 1.77 -2.33
N TYR A 65 -12.37 0.80 -1.42
CA TYR A 65 -12.60 -0.61 -1.71
C TYR A 65 -13.55 -1.21 -0.69
N ASP A 66 -14.79 -1.40 -1.12
CA ASP A 66 -15.81 -2.16 -0.41
C ASP A 66 -15.84 -3.58 -0.99
N GLU A 67 -15.75 -4.59 -0.13
CA GLU A 67 -15.71 -6.01 -0.55
C GLU A 67 -17.12 -6.53 -0.96
N GLU A 68 -18.15 -5.69 -0.82
CA GLU A 68 -19.55 -5.97 -1.21
C GLU A 68 -19.90 -5.61 -2.67
N LYS A 69 -19.09 -6.01 -3.66
CA LYS A 69 -19.51 -5.95 -5.07
C LYS A 69 -19.24 -7.21 -5.88
#